data_AF-A0A7C5D722-F1
#
_entry.id   AF-A0A7C5D722-F1
#
_cell.length_a   1.000
_cell.length_b   1.000
_cell.length_c   1.000
_cell.angle_alpha   90.00
_cell.angle_beta   90.00
_cell.angle_gamma   90.00
#
_symmetry.space_group_name_H-M   'P 1'
#
loop_
_entity.id
_entity.type
_entity.pdbx_description
1 polymer ?
#
loop_
_entity_poly.entity_id
_entity_poly.type
_entity_poly.pdbx_seq_one_letter_code
_entity_poly.pdbx_strand_id
1 'polypeptide(L)'
;MAKISEELLLQRAENEFLQGNFKKALRSYGLILKDHPTLDEAKVGVYLSDLGSDSQDEAQALFDYYQIIKDEKENAVDIIDGLLDSLDTTKQNLQELLLDPVEEEVEYGDGIRYSDFLKLVESRESFKKAFEDIMFSTKVVITDKDEFIDFVTKLAEEGFDEMALGYLNATSHLFGNDQDVLALYNVVRGSK
;
A
#
# COMPACT_ATOMS: atom_id res chain seq x y z
N MET A 1 -47.81 -4.17 4.03
CA MET A 1 -46.59 -3.36 3.90
C MET A 1 -46.24 -3.34 2.42
N ALA A 2 -46.04 -2.17 1.82
CA ALA A 2 -45.78 -2.06 0.39
C ALA A 2 -44.44 -2.75 0.08
N LYS A 3 -44.46 -3.69 -0.87
CA LYS A 3 -43.27 -4.35 -1.39
C LYS A 3 -42.48 -3.28 -2.14
N ILE A 4 -41.53 -2.64 -1.47
CA ILE A 4 -40.61 -1.71 -2.15
C ILE A 4 -39.85 -2.56 -3.19
N SER A 5 -39.75 -2.07 -4.42
CA SER A 5 -39.08 -2.79 -5.49
C SER A 5 -37.60 -3.00 -5.15
N GLU A 6 -37.09 -4.22 -5.36
CA GLU A 6 -35.68 -4.60 -5.19
C GLU A 6 -34.76 -3.59 -5.91
N GLU A 7 -35.11 -3.23 -7.14
CA GLU A 7 -34.43 -2.23 -7.97
C GLU A 7 -34.35 -0.84 -7.31
N LEU A 8 -35.41 -0.42 -6.61
CA LEU A 8 -35.43 0.88 -5.93
C LEU A 8 -34.50 0.88 -4.70
N LEU A 9 -34.40 -0.26 -4.01
CA LEU A 9 -33.48 -0.42 -2.88
C LEU A 9 -32.03 -0.41 -3.36
N LEU A 10 -31.73 -1.11 -4.46
CA LEU A 10 -30.41 -1.11 -5.11
C LEU A 10 -30.01 0.29 -5.56
N GLN A 11 -30.85 1.00 -6.31
CA GLN A 11 -30.58 2.36 -6.77
C GLN A 11 -30.30 3.32 -5.61
N ARG A 12 -31.02 3.15 -4.50
CA ARG A 12 -30.77 3.96 -3.30
C ARG A 12 -29.40 3.64 -2.69
N ALA A 13 -29.07 2.36 -2.52
CA ALA A 13 -27.79 1.95 -1.95
C ALA A 13 -26.62 2.41 -2.84
N GLU A 14 -26.79 2.30 -4.16
CA GLU A 14 -25.85 2.77 -5.16
C GLU A 14 -25.66 4.30 -5.10
N ASN A 15 -26.75 5.06 -5.00
CA ASN A 15 -26.64 6.51 -4.85
C ASN A 15 -25.91 6.92 -3.56
N GLU A 16 -26.14 6.19 -2.47
CA GLU A 16 -25.41 6.38 -1.22
C GLU A 16 -23.91 6.07 -1.40
N PHE A 17 -23.56 5.02 -2.15
CA PHE A 17 -22.18 4.68 -2.50
C PHE A 17 -21.51 5.78 -3.34
N LEU A 18 -22.14 6.21 -4.44
CA LEU A 18 -21.62 7.22 -5.35
C LEU A 18 -21.45 8.61 -4.70
N GLN A 19 -22.17 8.88 -3.60
CA GLN A 19 -22.00 10.08 -2.79
C GLN A 19 -20.85 9.97 -1.77
N GLY A 20 -20.11 8.86 -1.74
CA GLY A 20 -19.08 8.56 -0.75
C GLY A 20 -19.65 8.20 0.62
N ASN A 21 -20.96 7.96 0.75
CA ASN A 21 -21.59 7.59 2.02
C ASN A 21 -21.46 6.07 2.28
N PHE A 22 -20.24 5.55 2.25
CA PHE A 22 -19.94 4.11 2.26
C PHE A 22 -20.55 3.34 3.44
N LYS A 23 -20.46 3.86 4.67
CA LYS A 23 -21.12 3.23 5.84
C LYS A 23 -22.63 3.10 5.69
N LYS A 24 -23.27 4.04 4.97
CA LYS A 24 -24.70 4.04 4.72
C LYS A 24 -25.04 3.07 3.60
N ALA A 25 -24.29 3.10 2.51
CA ALA A 25 -24.39 2.16 1.40
C ALA A 25 -24.21 0.71 1.87
N LEU A 26 -23.18 0.42 2.68
CA LEU A 26 -22.91 -0.89 3.29
C LEU A 26 -24.12 -1.42 4.06
N ARG A 27 -24.73 -0.57 4.90
CA ARG A 27 -25.95 -0.93 5.65
C ARG A 27 -27.13 -1.17 4.72
N SER A 28 -27.31 -0.34 3.70
CA SER A 28 -28.39 -0.46 2.73
C SER A 28 -28.27 -1.76 1.92
N TYR A 29 -27.07 -2.08 1.40
CA TYR A 29 -26.81 -3.35 0.72
C TYR A 29 -26.95 -4.56 1.65
N GLY A 30 -26.45 -4.49 2.89
CA GLY A 30 -26.62 -5.56 3.88
C GLY A 30 -28.09 -5.83 4.24
N LEU A 31 -28.93 -4.80 4.27
CA LEU A 31 -30.38 -4.96 4.44
C LEU A 31 -31.04 -5.64 3.24
N ILE A 32 -30.60 -5.35 2.02
CA ILE A 32 -31.08 -6.03 0.81
C ILE A 32 -30.72 -7.52 0.86
N LEU A 33 -29.47 -7.85 1.21
CA LEU A 33 -29.01 -9.24 1.32
C LEU A 33 -29.73 -10.06 2.40
N LYS A 34 -30.27 -9.41 3.44
CA LYS A 34 -31.09 -10.10 4.44
C LYS A 34 -32.32 -10.76 3.82
N ASP A 35 -32.96 -10.06 2.89
CA ASP A 35 -34.18 -10.52 2.22
C ASP A 35 -33.87 -11.22 0.88
N HIS A 36 -32.73 -10.89 0.26
CA HIS A 36 -32.27 -11.40 -1.05
C HIS A 36 -30.80 -11.86 -1.00
N PRO A 37 -30.47 -12.99 -0.33
CA PRO A 37 -29.08 -13.38 -0.03
C PRO A 37 -28.23 -13.72 -1.26
N THR A 38 -28.87 -14.06 -2.38
CA THR A 38 -28.20 -14.45 -3.62
C THR A 38 -28.08 -13.29 -4.61
N LEU A 39 -28.49 -12.07 -4.25
CA LEU A 39 -28.46 -10.93 -5.15
C LEU A 39 -27.04 -10.40 -5.27
N ASP A 40 -26.44 -10.70 -6.42
CA ASP A 40 -25.03 -10.47 -6.70
C ASP A 40 -24.64 -8.98 -6.68
N GLU A 41 -25.48 -8.10 -7.22
CA GLU A 41 -25.26 -6.64 -7.17
C GLU A 41 -25.20 -6.12 -5.73
N ALA A 42 -25.99 -6.71 -4.82
CA ALA A 42 -25.95 -6.34 -3.42
C ALA A 42 -24.71 -6.90 -2.69
N LYS A 43 -24.22 -8.08 -3.09
CA LYS A 43 -22.95 -8.62 -2.55
C LYS A 43 -21.77 -7.76 -2.95
N VAL A 44 -21.66 -7.44 -4.25
CA VAL A 44 -20.63 -6.54 -4.78
C VAL A 44 -20.73 -5.17 -4.09
N GLY A 45 -21.94 -4.65 -3.93
CA GLY A 45 -22.18 -3.39 -3.21
C GLY A 45 -21.70 -3.40 -1.76
N VAL A 46 -21.83 -4.52 -1.04
CA VAL A 46 -21.27 -4.68 0.31
C VAL A 46 -19.75 -4.59 0.28
N TYR A 47 -19.09 -5.40 -0.55
CA TYR A 47 -17.63 -5.43 -0.61
C TYR A 47 -17.02 -4.08 -1.01
N LEU A 48 -17.58 -3.44 -2.03
CA LEU A 48 -17.11 -2.14 -2.48
C LEU A 48 -17.38 -1.04 -1.44
N SER A 49 -18.49 -1.11 -0.71
CA SER A 49 -18.75 -0.15 0.38
C SER A 49 -17.82 -0.34 1.58
N ASP A 50 -17.39 -1.58 1.84
CA ASP A 50 -16.38 -1.86 2.86
C ASP A 50 -15.03 -1.29 2.41
N LEU A 51 -14.58 -1.63 1.20
CA LEU A 51 -13.38 -1.08 0.58
C LEU A 51 -13.38 0.45 0.53
N GLY A 52 -14.51 1.08 0.20
CA GLY A 52 -14.63 2.54 0.14
C GLY A 52 -14.46 3.23 1.49
N SER A 53 -14.65 2.51 2.60
CA SER A 53 -14.34 3.03 3.94
C SER A 53 -12.83 3.15 4.18
N ASP A 54 -12.01 2.36 3.47
CA ASP A 54 -10.54 2.40 3.52
C ASP A 54 -9.95 3.23 2.38
N SER A 55 -10.43 3.04 1.15
CA SER A 55 -9.99 3.73 -0.06
C SER A 55 -11.15 4.00 -1.01
N GLN A 56 -11.62 5.26 -1.00
CA GLN A 56 -12.69 5.73 -1.87
C GLN A 56 -12.36 5.56 -3.36
N ASP A 57 -11.12 5.85 -3.76
CA ASP A 57 -10.72 5.83 -5.17
C ASP A 57 -10.68 4.39 -5.73
N GLU A 58 -10.18 3.43 -4.95
CA GLU A 58 -10.18 2.01 -5.33
C GLU A 58 -11.60 1.46 -5.45
N ALA A 59 -12.45 1.79 -4.49
CA ALA A 59 -13.86 1.38 -4.50
C ALA A 59 -14.61 1.95 -5.71
N GLN A 60 -14.42 3.24 -6.02
CA GLN A 60 -15.06 3.87 -7.16
C GLN A 60 -14.58 3.28 -8.49
N ALA A 61 -13.27 3.03 -8.64
CA ALA A 61 -12.72 2.42 -9.84
C ALA A 61 -13.25 1.00 -10.09
N LEU A 62 -13.33 0.17 -9.04
CA LEU A 62 -13.91 -1.17 -9.14
C LEU A 62 -15.42 -1.13 -9.38
N PHE A 63 -16.12 -0.16 -8.80
CA PHE A 63 -17.55 0.03 -9.05
C PHE A 63 -17.82 0.39 -10.51
N ASP A 64 -17.07 1.35 -11.07
CA ASP A 64 -17.19 1.74 -12.47
C ASP A 64 -16.88 0.55 -13.40
N TYR A 65 -15.86 -0.25 -13.06
CA TYR A 65 -15.54 -1.47 -13.79
C TYR A 65 -16.66 -2.50 -13.72
N TYR A 66 -17.25 -2.72 -12.54
CA TYR A 66 -18.37 -3.64 -12.35
C TYR A 66 -19.58 -3.24 -13.21
N GLN A 67 -19.93 -1.95 -13.25
CA GLN A 67 -21.05 -1.46 -14.06
C GLN A 67 -20.88 -1.74 -15.55
N ILE A 68 -19.63 -1.76 -16.04
CA ILE A 68 -19.33 -2.11 -17.44
C ILE A 68 -19.53 -3.60 -17.69
N ILE A 69 -19.05 -4.46 -16.79
CA ILE A 69 -19.00 -5.90 -17.04
C ILE A 69 -20.25 -6.68 -16.62
N LYS A 70 -21.09 -6.12 -15.74
CA LYS A 70 -22.23 -6.85 -15.13
C LYS A 70 -23.26 -7.34 -16.15
N ASP A 71 -23.44 -6.61 -17.25
CA ASP A 71 -24.38 -6.96 -18.32
C ASP A 71 -23.72 -7.79 -19.44
N GLU A 72 -22.38 -7.81 -19.49
CA GLU A 72 -21.60 -8.46 -20.55
C GLU A 72 -21.06 -9.83 -20.15
N LYS A 73 -20.85 -10.06 -18.84
CA LYS A 73 -20.19 -11.27 -18.32
C LYS A 73 -21.01 -11.93 -17.23
N GLU A 74 -21.36 -13.20 -17.43
CA GLU A 74 -22.07 -14.01 -16.44
C GLU A 74 -21.29 -14.19 -15.12
N ASN A 75 -19.96 -14.05 -15.16
CA ASN A 75 -19.07 -14.19 -14.00
C ASN A 75 -18.53 -12.84 -13.49
N ALA A 76 -19.24 -11.73 -13.71
CA ALA A 76 -18.82 -10.40 -13.27
C ALA A 76 -18.52 -10.34 -11.76
N VAL A 77 -19.28 -11.08 -10.94
CA VAL A 77 -19.08 -11.17 -9.49
C VAL A 77 -17.75 -11.83 -9.18
N ASP A 78 -17.47 -13.00 -9.76
CA ASP A 78 -16.22 -13.75 -9.53
C ASP A 78 -15.00 -12.92 -9.97
N ILE A 79 -15.15 -12.09 -11.01
CA ILE A 79 -14.10 -11.17 -11.47
C ILE A 79 -13.83 -10.09 -10.43
N ILE A 80 -14.88 -9.48 -9.86
CA ILE A 80 -14.73 -8.46 -8.81
C ILE A 80 -14.17 -9.08 -7.53
N ASP A 81 -14.67 -10.23 -7.09
CA ASP A 81 -14.15 -10.95 -5.92
C ASP A 81 -12.66 -11.27 -6.10
N GLY A 82 -12.24 -11.75 -7.28
CA GLY A 82 -10.82 -12.01 -7.55
C GLY A 82 -9.95 -10.74 -7.57
N LEU A 83 -10.49 -9.60 -7.99
CA LEU A 83 -9.78 -8.31 -7.93
C LEU A 83 -9.65 -7.80 -6.49
N LEU A 84 -10.69 -7.97 -5.67
CA LEU A 84 -10.68 -7.64 -4.24
C LEU A 84 -9.66 -8.51 -3.49
N ASP A 85 -9.69 -9.82 -3.71
CA ASP A 85 -8.71 -10.75 -3.13
C ASP A 85 -7.28 -10.37 -3.52
N SER A 86 -7.07 -9.95 -4.78
CA SER A 86 -5.76 -9.48 -5.23
C SER A 86 -5.34 -8.19 -4.54
N LEU A 87 -6.26 -7.25 -4.30
CA LEU A 87 -5.95 -6.00 -3.59
C LEU A 87 -5.62 -6.27 -2.12
N ASP A 88 -6.40 -7.11 -1.46
CA ASP A 88 -6.18 -7.49 -0.06
C ASP A 88 -4.89 -8.29 0.09
N THR A 89 -4.64 -9.26 -0.79
CA THR A 89 -3.37 -10.00 -0.83
C THR A 89 -2.20 -9.05 -1.09
N THR A 90 -2.34 -8.06 -1.97
CA THR A 90 -1.29 -7.06 -2.22
C THR A 90 -1.05 -6.18 -1.00
N LYS A 91 -2.12 -5.75 -0.31
CA LYS A 91 -2.04 -4.98 0.93
C LYS A 91 -1.45 -5.79 2.07
N GLN A 92 -1.82 -7.06 2.20
CA GLN A 92 -1.27 -8.00 3.18
C GLN A 92 0.19 -8.29 2.90
N ASN A 93 0.56 -8.60 1.66
CA ASN A 93 1.96 -8.78 1.27
C ASN A 93 2.76 -7.50 1.50
N LEU A 94 2.19 -6.32 1.24
CA LEU A 94 2.84 -5.04 1.55
C LEU A 94 2.98 -4.86 3.06
N GLN A 95 1.96 -5.18 3.86
CA GLN A 95 2.03 -5.14 5.31
C GLN A 95 3.05 -6.15 5.85
N GLU A 96 3.09 -7.38 5.35
CA GLU A 96 4.09 -8.39 5.66
C GLU A 96 5.47 -7.93 5.21
N LEU A 97 5.65 -7.29 4.07
CA LEU A 97 6.94 -6.70 3.65
C LEU A 97 7.33 -5.48 4.50
N LEU A 98 6.37 -4.76 5.09
CA LEU A 98 6.60 -3.67 6.04
C LEU A 98 6.80 -4.20 7.48
N LEU A 99 6.32 -5.40 7.79
CA LEU A 99 6.42 -6.10 9.08
C LEU A 99 7.54 -7.15 9.12
N ASP A 100 8.03 -7.64 7.99
CA ASP A 100 9.21 -8.51 7.85
C ASP A 100 10.47 -7.80 8.39
N PRO A 101 10.64 -6.47 8.21
CA PRO A 101 11.62 -5.69 8.97
C PRO A 101 11.40 -5.75 10.50
N VAL A 102 10.17 -5.95 10.97
CA VAL A 102 9.73 -5.91 12.39
C VAL A 102 9.77 -7.30 13.07
N GLU A 103 9.74 -8.41 12.32
CA GLU A 103 9.97 -9.75 12.88
C GLU A 103 11.44 -10.19 12.82
N GLU A 104 12.24 -9.68 11.86
CA GLU A 104 13.72 -9.74 11.94
C GLU A 104 14.30 -8.85 13.06
N GLU A 105 13.50 -7.94 13.64
CA GLU A 105 13.90 -6.98 14.69
C GLU A 105 14.22 -7.63 16.05
N VAL A 106 13.92 -8.91 16.27
CA VAL A 106 14.25 -9.60 17.53
C VAL A 106 15.71 -10.09 17.57
N GLU A 107 16.37 -10.26 16.41
CA GLU A 107 17.70 -10.91 16.38
C GLU A 107 18.90 -9.94 16.25
N TYR A 108 18.71 -8.66 15.92
CA TYR A 108 19.81 -7.69 15.88
C TYR A 108 19.37 -6.27 16.27
N GLY A 109 19.59 -5.90 17.55
CA GLY A 109 19.79 -4.55 18.12
C GLY A 109 18.85 -3.38 17.73
N ASP A 110 18.35 -2.64 18.73
CA ASP A 110 17.55 -1.41 18.60
C ASP A 110 17.90 -0.59 17.35
N GLY A 111 17.01 -0.56 16.36
CA GLY A 111 17.18 0.25 15.15
C GLY A 111 17.33 1.75 15.47
N ILE A 112 18.23 2.44 14.78
CA ILE A 112 18.42 3.88 14.93
C ILE A 112 17.63 4.62 13.85
N ARG A 113 16.76 5.56 14.24
CA ARG A 113 16.07 6.42 13.25
C ARG A 113 17.07 7.22 12.43
N TYR A 114 16.80 7.42 11.14
CA TYR A 114 17.71 8.18 10.28
C TYR A 114 18.02 9.59 10.82
N SER A 115 17.00 10.29 11.32
CA SER A 115 17.16 11.58 12.01
C SER A 115 18.07 11.52 13.24
N ASP A 116 18.13 10.42 13.98
CA ASP A 116 19.04 10.24 15.11
C ASP A 116 20.45 9.83 14.64
N PHE A 117 20.54 9.04 13.57
CA PHE A 117 21.82 8.76 12.92
C PHE A 117 22.48 10.03 12.39
N LEU A 118 21.71 10.97 11.81
CA LEU A 118 22.25 12.26 11.38
C LEU A 118 22.86 13.07 12.54
N LYS A 119 22.31 12.98 13.76
CA LYS A 119 22.94 13.59 14.94
C LYS A 119 24.28 12.95 15.29
N LEU A 120 24.42 11.63 15.08
CA LEU A 120 25.71 10.96 15.22
C LEU A 120 26.70 11.45 14.15
N VAL A 121 26.25 11.60 12.91
CA VAL A 121 27.06 12.16 11.81
C VAL A 121 27.56 13.56 12.15
N GLU A 122 26.69 14.44 12.68
CA GLU A 122 27.07 15.78 13.17
C GLU A 122 28.14 15.70 14.25
N SER A 123 27.99 14.79 15.22
CA SER A 123 28.96 14.62 16.32
C SER A 123 30.32 14.07 15.87
N ARG A 124 30.34 13.28 14.80
CA ARG A 124 31.54 12.62 14.22
C ARG A 124 32.18 13.43 13.11
N GLU A 125 31.50 14.48 12.64
CA GLU A 125 31.86 15.31 11.48
C GLU A 125 32.10 14.49 10.19
N SER A 126 31.53 13.28 10.10
CA SER A 126 31.76 12.36 8.99
C SER A 126 30.68 11.28 8.93
N PHE A 127 29.97 11.21 7.79
CA PHE A 127 28.98 10.18 7.52
C PHE A 127 29.63 8.80 7.54
N LYS A 128 30.74 8.65 6.82
CA LYS A 128 31.51 7.42 6.75
C LYS A 128 31.87 6.83 8.11
N LYS A 129 32.47 7.64 8.99
CA LYS A 129 32.85 7.16 10.34
C LYS A 129 31.64 6.77 11.18
N ALA A 130 30.60 7.59 11.16
CA ALA A 130 29.38 7.29 11.92
C ALA A 130 28.70 6.02 11.40
N PHE A 131 28.72 5.79 10.08
CA PHE A 131 28.13 4.62 9.46
C PHE A 131 28.93 3.34 9.77
N GLU A 132 30.25 3.37 9.64
CA GLU A 132 31.14 2.25 9.99
C GLU A 132 30.99 1.82 11.46
N ASP A 133 30.74 2.77 12.36
CA ASP A 133 30.52 2.53 13.79
C ASP A 133 29.23 1.71 14.07
N ILE A 134 28.20 1.84 13.22
CA ILE A 134 26.87 1.26 13.49
C ILE A 134 26.46 0.13 12.54
N MET A 135 27.03 0.08 11.33
CA MET A 135 26.55 -0.77 10.24
C MET A 135 26.57 -2.28 10.54
N PHE A 136 27.37 -2.72 11.53
CA PHE A 136 27.45 -4.12 11.95
C PHE A 136 26.50 -4.49 13.10
N SER A 137 26.00 -3.51 13.85
CA SER A 137 25.25 -3.74 15.09
C SER A 137 23.86 -3.13 15.10
N THR A 138 23.56 -2.24 14.16
CA THR A 138 22.36 -1.42 14.18
C THR A 138 21.87 -1.13 12.77
N LYS A 139 20.59 -1.37 12.50
CA LYS A 139 19.94 -0.97 11.25
C LYS A 139 19.50 0.49 11.33
N VAL A 140 19.67 1.25 10.24
CA VAL A 140 19.13 2.61 10.10
C VAL A 140 17.68 2.51 9.65
N VAL A 141 16.77 2.99 10.49
CA VAL A 141 15.32 2.98 10.24
C VAL A 141 14.94 4.22 9.45
N ILE A 142 14.39 4.01 8.25
CA ILE A 142 13.96 5.04 7.29
C ILE A 142 12.44 5.08 7.26
N THR A 143 11.87 6.28 7.35
CA THR A 143 10.41 6.43 7.53
C THR A 143 9.70 7.06 6.33
N ASP A 144 10.44 7.69 5.42
CA ASP A 144 9.90 8.29 4.21
C ASP A 144 10.87 8.24 3.02
N LYS A 145 10.36 8.63 1.85
CA LYS A 145 11.08 8.60 0.57
C LYS A 145 12.27 9.57 0.56
N ASP A 146 12.14 10.74 1.18
CA ASP A 146 13.19 11.77 1.14
C ASP A 146 14.39 11.32 2.00
N GLU A 147 14.13 10.73 3.17
CA GLU A 147 15.15 10.09 4.01
C GLU A 147 15.85 8.94 3.28
N PHE A 148 15.09 8.13 2.53
CA PHE A 148 15.65 7.03 1.73
C PHE A 148 16.61 7.53 0.66
N ILE A 149 16.19 8.53 -0.11
CA ILE A 149 17.00 9.12 -1.18
C ILE A 149 18.30 9.69 -0.60
N ASP A 150 18.20 10.50 0.46
CA ASP A 150 19.36 11.13 1.09
C ASP A 150 20.35 10.09 1.66
N PHE A 151 19.85 9.04 2.31
CA PHE A 151 20.69 7.99 2.87
C PHE A 151 21.46 7.21 1.79
N VAL A 152 20.77 6.77 0.74
CA VAL A 152 21.38 6.02 -0.37
C VAL A 152 22.39 6.88 -1.14
N THR A 153 22.07 8.16 -1.37
CA THR A 153 23.01 9.10 -1.99
C THR A 153 24.28 9.23 -1.18
N LYS A 154 24.18 9.43 0.15
CA LYS A 154 25.35 9.56 1.03
C LYS A 154 26.17 8.28 1.12
N LEU A 155 25.53 7.11 1.09
CA LEU A 155 26.25 5.84 1.00
C LEU A 155 27.10 5.78 -0.28
N ALA A 156 26.53 6.14 -1.42
CA ALA A 156 27.24 6.16 -2.70
C ALA A 156 28.38 7.19 -2.73
N GLU A 157 28.16 8.40 -2.19
CA GLU A 157 29.17 9.46 -2.11
C GLU A 157 30.39 9.07 -1.26
N GLU A 158 30.18 8.27 -0.20
CA GLU A 158 31.24 7.81 0.71
C GLU A 158 31.88 6.48 0.29
N GLY A 159 31.48 5.94 -0.88
CA GLY A 159 32.05 4.73 -1.48
C GLY A 159 31.46 3.41 -0.96
N PHE A 160 30.27 3.45 -0.36
CA PHE A 160 29.52 2.27 0.09
C PHE A 160 28.56 1.75 -1.01
N ASP A 161 29.03 1.68 -2.25
CA ASP A 161 28.20 1.40 -3.42
C ASP A 161 27.47 0.06 -3.33
N GLU A 162 28.13 -1.00 -2.83
CA GLU A 162 27.51 -2.31 -2.67
C GLU A 162 26.34 -2.29 -1.68
N MET A 163 26.48 -1.52 -0.59
CA MET A 163 25.39 -1.35 0.38
C MET A 163 24.29 -0.47 -0.19
N ALA A 164 24.63 0.64 -0.85
CA ALA A 164 23.65 1.49 -1.54
C ALA A 164 22.83 0.69 -2.56
N LEU A 165 23.47 -0.17 -3.36
CA LEU A 165 22.79 -1.10 -4.25
C LEU A 165 21.93 -2.12 -3.51
N GLY A 166 22.42 -2.63 -2.38
CA GLY A 166 21.67 -3.54 -1.51
C GLY A 166 20.33 -2.93 -1.06
N TYR A 167 20.38 -1.70 -0.55
CA TYR A 167 19.18 -0.95 -0.15
C TYR A 167 18.25 -0.66 -1.34
N LEU A 168 18.77 -0.20 -2.48
CA LEU A 168 17.97 0.03 -3.68
C LEU A 168 17.26 -1.23 -4.18
N ASN A 169 17.96 -2.37 -4.20
CA ASN A 169 17.36 -3.63 -4.64
C ASN A 169 16.30 -4.12 -3.66
N ALA A 170 16.58 -4.03 -2.35
CA ALA A 170 15.64 -4.41 -1.31
C ALA A 170 14.35 -3.58 -1.37
N THR A 171 14.41 -2.30 -1.77
CA THR A 171 13.23 -1.41 -1.83
C THR A 171 12.68 -1.21 -3.24
N SER A 172 13.29 -1.80 -4.27
CA SER A 172 12.91 -1.61 -5.68
C SER A 172 11.43 -1.90 -5.97
N HIS A 173 10.85 -2.87 -5.27
CA HIS A 173 9.44 -3.22 -5.37
C HIS A 173 8.50 -2.23 -4.66
N LEU A 174 8.98 -1.50 -3.65
CA LEU A 174 8.21 -0.49 -2.90
C LEU A 174 8.02 0.79 -3.71
N PHE A 175 9.01 1.14 -4.53
CA PHE A 175 9.03 2.39 -5.29
C PHE A 175 8.59 2.23 -6.75
N GLY A 176 8.38 1.01 -7.23
CA GLY A 176 7.88 0.75 -8.59
C GLY A 176 8.71 1.47 -9.67
N ASN A 177 8.07 2.38 -10.41
CA ASN A 177 8.70 3.19 -11.47
C ASN A 177 9.05 4.63 -11.03
N ASP A 178 9.22 4.87 -9.73
CA ASP A 178 9.59 6.17 -9.20
C ASP A 178 10.91 6.65 -9.82
N GLN A 179 10.84 7.76 -10.56
CA GLN A 179 11.96 8.24 -11.37
C GLN A 179 13.14 8.72 -10.50
N ASP A 180 12.87 9.21 -9.30
CA ASP A 180 13.91 9.70 -8.40
C ASP A 180 14.72 8.52 -7.84
N VAL A 181 14.04 7.44 -7.45
CA VAL A 181 14.68 6.22 -6.96
C VAL A 181 15.42 5.49 -8.09
N LEU A 182 14.84 5.44 -9.30
CA LEU A 182 15.53 4.87 -10.47
C LEU A 182 16.79 5.65 -10.85
N ALA A 183 16.79 6.98 -10.65
CA ALA A 183 17.98 7.80 -10.89
C ALA A 183 19.14 7.43 -9.95
N LEU A 184 18.86 6.97 -8.72
CA LEU A 184 19.88 6.56 -7.76
C LEU A 184 20.71 5.37 -8.25
N TYR A 185 20.15 4.45 -9.05
CA TYR A 185 20.92 3.38 -9.66
C TYR A 185 22.06 3.89 -10.56
N ASN A 186 21.88 5.06 -11.19
CA ASN A 186 22.93 5.69 -11.99
C ASN A 186 23.96 6.41 -11.13
N VAL A 187 23.53 7.00 -10.01
CA VAL A 187 24.42 7.63 -9.02
C VAL A 187 25.36 6.58 -8.43
N VAL A 188 24.80 5.48 -7.93
CA VAL A 188 25.57 4.40 -7.30
C VAL A 188 26.50 3.68 -8.28
N ARG A 189 26.11 3.55 -9.56
CA ARG A 189 26.97 2.97 -10.61
C ARG A 189 28.00 3.96 -11.18
N GLY A 190 27.81 5.26 -10.95
CA GLY A 190 28.58 6.35 -11.53
C GLY A 190 29.74 6.86 -10.66
N SER A 191 29.80 6.47 -9.38
CA SER A 191 30.91 6.80 -8.47
C SER A 191 32.18 5.98 -8.81
N LYS A 192 32.89 6.40 -9.86
CA LYS A 192 34.27 5.95 -10.15
C LYS A 192 35.21 7.13 -10.35
#